data_AF-A0A8T7C3M1-F1
#
_entry.id   AF-A0A8T7C3M1-F1
#
_cell.length_a   1.000
_cell.length_b   1.000
_cell.length_c   1.000
_cell.angle_alpha   90.00
_cell.angle_beta   90.00
_cell.angle_gamma   90.00
#
_symmetry.space_group_name_H-M   'P 1'
#
loop_
_entity.id
_entity.type
_entity.pdbx_description
1 polymer ?
#
loop_
_entity_poly.entity_id
_entity_poly.type
_entity_poly.pdbx_seq_one_letter_code
_entity_poly.pdbx_strand_id
1 'polypeptide(L)'
;MKEQRKHYYTDQKIQGYFLAALIALELLLAGLLMIYLYYEVNSIIDSHLYQMHSVQSTSWGEIFSLLGKSMGGFVLVNLLALYLAHLLWGRYVRQTISLFSAGLDKVLDRDFTDSPELKQSHHRLVELMARWLQKEQRRNQQISELLSRLPAYEGKSIDKADRETLKQTLNEYRQLLTNIHG
;
A
#
# COMPACT_ATOMS: atom_id res chain seq x y z
N MET A 1 22.21 8.68 -22.90
CA MET A 1 20.89 8.06 -22.75
C MET A 1 20.69 7.76 -21.28
N LYS A 2 19.80 8.48 -20.59
CA LYS A 2 19.52 8.25 -19.16
C LYS A 2 18.58 7.06 -19.03
N GLU A 3 19.07 5.97 -18.44
CA GLU A 3 18.23 4.84 -18.06
C GLU A 3 17.08 5.32 -17.18
N GLN A 4 15.86 5.16 -17.67
CA GLN A 4 14.66 5.35 -16.88
C GLN A 4 14.60 4.20 -15.86
N ARG A 5 15.10 4.46 -14.64
CA ARG A 5 14.80 3.60 -13.48
C ARG A 5 13.30 3.63 -13.27
N LYS A 6 12.62 2.60 -13.77
CA LYS A 6 11.23 2.28 -13.39
C LYS A 6 11.24 1.90 -11.91
N HIS A 7 11.05 2.90 -11.06
CA HIS A 7 10.76 2.66 -9.65
C HIS A 7 9.39 2.01 -9.57
N TYR A 8 9.39 0.69 -9.42
CA TYR A 8 8.22 -0.04 -8.95
C TYR A 8 7.90 0.48 -7.55
N TYR A 9 6.93 1.39 -7.46
CA TYR A 9 6.35 1.85 -6.20
C TYR A 9 5.34 0.81 -5.69
N THR A 10 5.79 -0.43 -5.53
CA THR A 10 5.08 -1.40 -4.70
C THR A 10 5.50 -1.14 -3.27
N ASP A 11 4.55 -0.86 -2.39
CA ASP A 11 4.82 -0.56 -0.98
C ASP A 11 5.39 -1.80 -0.28
N GLN A 12 6.73 -1.91 -0.27
CA GLN A 12 7.47 -3.06 0.27
C GLN A 12 7.13 -3.33 1.73
N LYS A 13 6.73 -2.30 2.49
CA LYS A 13 6.35 -2.47 3.90
C LYS A 13 5.09 -3.29 4.02
N ILE A 14 4.07 -2.98 3.21
CA ILE A 14 2.78 -3.66 3.27
C ILE A 14 2.92 -5.09 2.76
N GLN A 15 3.65 -5.28 1.66
CA GLN A 15 3.96 -6.62 1.16
C GLN A 15 4.73 -7.45 2.21
N GLY A 16 5.66 -6.82 2.93
CA GLY A 16 6.42 -7.46 4.01
C GLY A 16 5.55 -7.89 5.19
N TYR A 17 4.65 -7.03 5.68
CA TYR A 17 3.73 -7.40 6.76
C TYR A 17 2.78 -8.52 6.36
N PHE A 18 2.30 -8.49 5.11
CA PHE A 18 1.40 -9.52 4.60
C PHE A 18 2.09 -10.88 4.47
N LEU A 19 3.33 -10.88 3.95
CA LEU A 19 4.16 -12.07 3.88
C LEU A 19 4.48 -12.61 5.27
N ALA A 20 4.85 -11.74 6.21
CA ALA A 20 5.15 -12.13 7.59
C ALA A 20 3.92 -12.73 8.28
N ALA A 21 2.73 -12.14 8.10
CA ALA A 21 1.48 -12.68 8.64
C ALA A 21 1.14 -14.05 8.03
N LEU A 22 1.40 -14.25 6.73
CA LEU A 22 1.15 -15.51 6.05
C LEU A 22 2.11 -16.60 6.52
N ILE A 23 3.41 -16.28 6.68
CA ILE A 23 4.40 -17.19 7.26
C ILE A 23 4.04 -17.54 8.71
N ALA A 24 3.62 -16.57 9.52
CA ALA A 24 3.21 -16.81 10.90
C ALA A 24 1.97 -17.73 10.98
N LEU A 25 0.99 -17.50 10.10
CA LEU A 25 -0.19 -18.37 9.98
C LEU A 25 0.21 -19.79 9.57
N GLU A 26 1.11 -19.94 8.61
CA GLU A 26 1.59 -21.24 8.13
C GLU A 26 2.34 -22.01 9.23
N LEU A 27 3.20 -21.34 9.99
CA LEU A 27 3.88 -21.92 11.15
C LEU A 27 2.89 -22.38 12.23
N LEU A 28 1.85 -21.59 12.49
CA LEU A 28 0.81 -21.94 13.45
C LEU A 28 0.02 -23.16 12.97
N LEU A 29 -0.40 -23.18 11.72
CA LEU A 29 -1.09 -24.32 11.10
C LEU A 29 -0.23 -25.59 11.10
N ALA A 30 1.05 -25.48 10.75
CA ALA A 30 1.98 -26.60 10.79
C ALA A 30 2.18 -27.13 12.21
N GLY A 31 2.28 -26.23 13.20
CA GLY A 31 2.36 -26.60 14.62
C GLY A 31 1.10 -27.34 15.09
N LEU A 32 -0.08 -26.82 14.78
CA LEU A 32 -1.35 -27.49 15.10
C LEU A 32 -1.49 -28.85 14.42
N LEU A 33 -1.08 -28.95 13.14
CA LEU A 33 -1.10 -30.22 12.42
C LEU A 33 -0.16 -31.24 13.06
N MET A 34 1.03 -30.83 13.48
CA MET A 34 1.99 -31.70 14.14
C MET A 34 1.45 -32.20 15.49
N ILE A 35 0.81 -31.32 16.27
CA ILE A 35 0.15 -31.69 17.53
C ILE A 35 -0.98 -32.70 17.26
N TYR A 36 -1.83 -32.44 16.27
CA TYR A 36 -2.92 -33.34 15.89
C TYR A 36 -2.40 -34.73 15.47
N LEU A 37 -1.40 -34.76 14.59
CA LEU A 37 -0.76 -36.01 14.14
C LEU A 37 -0.10 -36.75 15.30
N TYR A 38 0.52 -36.04 16.24
CA TYR A 38 1.11 -36.65 17.43
C TYR A 38 0.06 -37.40 18.25
N TYR A 39 -1.09 -36.78 18.52
CA TYR A 39 -2.17 -37.43 19.27
C TYR A 39 -2.76 -38.62 18.52
N GLU A 40 -3.00 -38.51 17.22
CA GLU A 40 -3.57 -39.61 16.44
C GLU A 40 -2.60 -40.78 16.31
N VAL A 41 -1.32 -40.51 16.02
CA VAL A 41 -0.31 -41.56 15.95
C VAL A 41 -0.13 -42.22 17.31
N ASN A 42 -0.14 -41.46 18.40
CA ASN A 42 -0.08 -42.03 19.75
C ASN A 42 -1.30 -42.93 20.04
N SER A 43 -2.50 -42.50 19.66
CA SER A 43 -3.73 -43.31 19.80
C SER A 43 -3.65 -44.61 18.99
N ILE A 44 -3.13 -44.55 17.76
CA ILE A 44 -2.91 -45.74 16.92
C ILE A 44 -1.90 -46.68 17.59
N ILE A 45 -0.76 -46.15 18.07
CA ILE A 45 0.26 -46.93 18.78
C ILE A 45 -0.31 -47.59 20.03
N ASP A 46 -1.04 -46.85 20.85
CA ASP A 46 -1.68 -47.37 22.06
C ASP A 46 -2.65 -48.51 21.71
N SER A 47 -3.46 -48.34 20.67
CA SER A 47 -4.40 -49.38 20.21
C SER A 47 -3.69 -50.67 19.78
N HIS A 48 -2.49 -50.56 19.19
CA HIS A 48 -1.71 -51.71 18.74
C HIS A 48 -0.85 -52.33 19.85
N LEU A 49 -0.37 -51.54 20.82
CA LEU A 49 0.31 -52.04 22.02
C LEU A 49 -0.60 -52.98 22.83
N TYR A 50 -1.88 -52.64 22.95
CA TYR A 50 -2.88 -53.52 23.56
C TYR A 50 -3.21 -54.76 22.70
N GLN A 51 -3.08 -54.67 21.38
CA GLN A 51 -3.33 -55.77 20.46
C GLN A 51 -2.14 -56.72 20.24
N MET A 52 -0.92 -56.42 20.69
CA MET A 52 0.23 -57.33 20.54
C MET A 52 0.06 -58.70 21.25
N HIS A 53 -0.96 -58.89 22.09
CA HIS A 53 -1.38 -60.21 22.58
C HIS A 53 -2.17 -61.05 21.54
N SER A 54 -2.56 -60.45 20.41
CA SER A 54 -3.22 -61.09 19.28
C SER A 54 -2.43 -60.80 18.00
N VAL A 55 -2.12 -61.83 17.22
CA VAL A 55 -1.18 -61.82 16.08
C VAL A 55 -1.71 -61.01 14.88
N GLN A 56 -1.80 -59.68 15.01
CA GLN A 56 -2.20 -58.80 13.92
C GLN A 56 -1.19 -57.66 13.77
N SER A 57 -0.35 -57.79 12.76
CA SER A 57 0.69 -56.82 12.39
C SER A 57 0.09 -55.46 12.07
N THR A 58 0.65 -54.39 12.66
CA THR A 58 0.32 -52.98 12.40
C THR A 58 0.21 -52.71 10.90
N SER A 59 -0.96 -52.28 10.42
CA SER A 59 -1.18 -51.96 9.02
C SER A 59 -0.61 -50.57 8.72
N TRP A 60 0.59 -50.51 8.17
CA TRP A 60 1.21 -49.27 7.67
C TRP A 60 0.27 -48.46 6.76
N GLY A 61 -0.71 -49.12 6.11
CA GLY A 61 -1.74 -48.46 5.31
C GLY A 61 -2.62 -47.49 6.08
N GLU A 62 -2.91 -47.73 7.36
CA GLU A 62 -3.73 -46.83 8.19
C GLU A 62 -2.98 -45.52 8.49
N ILE A 63 -1.69 -45.63 8.82
CA ILE A 63 -0.80 -44.49 9.05
C ILE A 63 -0.64 -43.67 7.76
N PHE A 64 -0.42 -44.32 6.60
CA PHE A 64 -0.34 -43.63 5.31
C PHE A 64 -1.66 -42.96 4.91
N SER A 65 -2.80 -43.58 5.18
CA SER A 65 -4.12 -42.99 4.93
C SER A 65 -4.35 -41.75 5.80
N LEU A 66 -3.98 -41.81 7.09
CA LEU A 66 -4.06 -40.69 8.00
C LEU A 66 -3.16 -39.52 7.56
N LEU A 67 -1.91 -39.81 7.20
CA LEU A 67 -0.97 -38.83 6.64
C LEU A 67 -1.51 -38.18 5.38
N GLY A 68 -2.01 -38.98 4.43
CA GLY A 68 -2.55 -38.48 3.17
C GLY A 68 -3.76 -37.56 3.38
N LYS A 69 -4.70 -37.94 4.25
CA LYS A 69 -5.86 -37.09 4.60
C LYS A 69 -5.43 -35.80 5.29
N SER A 70 -4.51 -35.89 6.24
CA SER A 70 -4.01 -34.74 7.00
C SER A 70 -3.26 -33.76 6.12
N MET A 71 -2.42 -34.27 5.22
CA MET A 71 -1.67 -33.46 4.25
C MET A 71 -2.59 -32.82 3.21
N GLY A 72 -3.59 -33.56 2.71
CA GLY A 72 -4.61 -33.00 1.80
C GLY A 72 -5.41 -31.87 2.45
N GLY A 73 -5.84 -32.05 3.70
CA GLY A 73 -6.50 -31.00 4.48
C GLY A 73 -5.61 -29.77 4.67
N PHE A 74 -4.33 -29.97 4.99
CA PHE A 74 -3.36 -28.89 5.16
C PHE A 74 -3.17 -28.07 3.87
N VAL A 75 -3.04 -28.74 2.72
CA VAL A 75 -2.92 -28.06 1.42
C VAL A 75 -4.19 -27.24 1.13
N LEU A 76 -5.37 -27.78 1.39
CA LEU A 76 -6.64 -27.06 1.19
C LEU A 76 -6.72 -25.80 2.05
N VAL A 77 -6.34 -25.87 3.33
CA VAL A 77 -6.35 -24.71 4.23
C VAL A 77 -5.35 -23.65 3.75
N ASN A 78 -4.17 -24.05 3.30
CA ASN A 78 -3.18 -23.12 2.75
C ASN A 78 -3.67 -22.43 1.47
N LEU A 79 -4.28 -23.18 0.55
CA LEU A 79 -4.88 -22.61 -0.65
C LEU A 79 -5.98 -21.59 -0.29
N LEU A 80 -6.80 -21.89 0.71
CA LEU A 80 -7.86 -20.99 1.17
C LEU A 80 -7.28 -19.72 1.82
N ALA A 81 -6.23 -19.86 2.63
CA ALA A 81 -5.51 -18.72 3.20
C ALA A 81 -4.90 -17.84 2.10
N LEU A 82 -4.27 -18.44 1.08
CA LEU A 82 -3.70 -17.73 -0.06
C LEU A 82 -4.78 -16.99 -0.87
N TYR A 83 -5.95 -17.62 -1.03
CA TYR A 83 -7.09 -17.00 -1.70
C TYR A 83 -7.63 -15.79 -0.93
N LEU A 84 -7.82 -15.90 0.39
CA LEU A 84 -8.22 -14.78 1.24
C LEU A 84 -7.20 -13.65 1.21
N ALA A 85 -5.92 -14.00 1.26
CA ALA A 85 -4.80 -13.10 1.07
C ALA A 85 -4.93 -12.29 -0.23
N HIS A 86 -5.19 -12.97 -1.35
CA HIS A 86 -5.38 -12.34 -2.65
C HIS A 86 -6.59 -11.38 -2.68
N LEU A 87 -7.72 -11.78 -2.07
CA LEU A 87 -8.92 -10.94 -1.99
C LEU A 87 -8.69 -9.64 -1.20
N LEU A 88 -8.08 -9.75 -0.02
CA LEU A 88 -7.77 -8.60 0.83
C LEU A 88 -6.79 -7.65 0.13
N TRP A 89 -5.74 -8.19 -0.49
CA TRP A 89 -4.79 -7.42 -1.27
C TRP A 89 -5.47 -6.69 -2.44
N GLY A 90 -6.30 -7.38 -3.22
CA GLY A 90 -7.01 -6.80 -4.35
C GLY A 90 -7.98 -5.69 -3.95
N ARG A 91 -8.58 -5.75 -2.75
CA ARG A 91 -9.41 -4.67 -2.20
C ARG A 91 -8.56 -3.48 -1.79
N TYR A 92 -7.46 -3.72 -1.08
CA TYR A 92 -6.53 -2.68 -0.63
C TYR A 92 -5.92 -1.89 -1.82
N VAL A 93 -5.45 -2.61 -2.85
CA VAL A 93 -4.87 -2.00 -4.05
C VAL A 93 -5.90 -1.17 -4.79
N ARG A 94 -7.12 -1.70 -4.99
CA ARG A 94 -8.21 -0.93 -5.63
C ARG A 94 -8.54 0.34 -4.89
N GLN A 95 -8.62 0.30 -3.56
CA GLN A 95 -8.87 1.49 -2.76
C GLN A 95 -7.74 2.54 -2.91
N THR A 96 -6.49 2.09 -2.89
CA THR A 96 -5.34 2.98 -3.08
C THR A 96 -5.33 3.63 -4.46
N ILE A 97 -5.56 2.85 -5.52
CA ILE A 97 -5.61 3.35 -6.89
C ILE A 97 -6.78 4.33 -7.06
N SER A 98 -7.94 4.04 -6.47
CA SER A 98 -9.09 4.93 -6.52
C SER A 98 -8.81 6.28 -5.85
N LEU A 99 -8.17 6.29 -4.69
CA LEU A 99 -7.78 7.52 -4.00
C LEU A 99 -6.74 8.31 -4.80
N PHE A 100 -5.81 7.60 -5.43
CA PHE A 100 -4.81 8.24 -6.29
C PHE A 100 -5.44 8.86 -7.54
N SER A 101 -6.35 8.14 -8.20
CA SER A 101 -7.11 8.64 -9.37
C SER A 101 -7.94 9.87 -8.99
N ALA A 102 -8.66 9.82 -7.86
CA ALA A 102 -9.45 10.95 -7.40
C ALA A 102 -8.60 12.20 -7.13
N GLY A 103 -7.37 12.05 -6.63
CA GLY A 103 -6.46 13.18 -6.50
C GLY A 103 -5.90 13.67 -7.83
N LEU A 104 -5.65 12.78 -8.80
CA LEU A 104 -5.26 13.18 -10.15
C LEU A 104 -6.36 13.96 -10.87
N ASP A 105 -7.61 13.52 -10.75
CA ASP A 105 -8.76 14.21 -11.35
C ASP A 105 -8.89 15.63 -10.80
N LYS A 106 -8.67 15.83 -9.49
CA LYS A 106 -8.62 17.19 -8.90
C LYS A 106 -7.50 18.07 -9.46
N VAL A 107 -6.34 17.48 -9.76
CA VAL A 107 -5.24 18.21 -10.40
C VAL A 107 -5.60 18.60 -11.83
N LEU A 108 -6.29 17.72 -12.57
CA LEU A 108 -6.78 18.01 -13.93
C LEU A 108 -7.82 19.14 -13.90
N ASP A 109 -8.71 19.14 -12.91
CA ASP A 109 -9.72 20.18 -12.72
C ASP A 109 -9.17 21.45 -12.07
N ARG A 110 -7.86 21.50 -11.77
CA ARG A 110 -7.18 22.60 -11.03
C ARG A 110 -7.85 22.93 -9.69
N ASP A 111 -8.58 21.97 -9.14
CA ASP A 111 -9.20 22.09 -7.84
C ASP A 111 -8.21 21.66 -6.76
N PHE A 112 -7.61 22.65 -6.10
CA PHE A 112 -6.66 22.43 -5.00
C PHE A 112 -7.33 22.45 -3.63
N THR A 113 -8.65 22.24 -3.57
CA THR A 113 -9.39 22.21 -2.31
C THR A 113 -8.97 21.02 -1.45
N ASP A 114 -8.75 21.30 -0.17
CA ASP A 114 -8.24 20.35 0.80
C ASP A 114 -9.20 19.15 0.92
N SER A 115 -8.68 17.95 0.67
CA SER A 115 -9.47 16.73 0.62
C SER A 115 -9.14 15.86 1.83
N PRO A 116 -10.05 15.72 2.81
CA PRO A 116 -9.77 14.97 4.03
C PRO A 116 -9.45 13.49 3.73
N GLU A 117 -10.04 12.93 2.68
CA GLU A 117 -9.82 11.54 2.24
C GLU A 117 -8.39 11.27 1.77
N LEU A 118 -7.74 12.24 1.12
CA LEU A 118 -6.34 12.11 0.68
C LEU A 118 -5.37 12.19 1.87
N LYS A 119 -5.71 12.95 2.92
CA LYS A 119 -4.89 13.10 4.13
C LYS A 119 -4.90 11.89 5.05
N GLN A 120 -5.98 11.13 5.07
CA GLN A 120 -6.13 9.95 5.93
C GLN A 120 -5.51 8.67 5.33
N SER A 121 -5.07 8.73 4.07
CA SER A 121 -4.41 7.60 3.44
C SER A 121 -3.04 7.35 4.03
N HIS A 122 -2.81 6.12 4.50
CA HIS A 122 -1.52 5.68 5.01
C HIS A 122 -0.55 5.26 3.89
N HIS A 123 -0.98 5.33 2.63
CA HIS A 123 -0.18 4.91 1.49
C HIS A 123 0.78 6.02 1.05
N ARG A 124 2.08 5.72 0.98
CA ARG A 124 3.14 6.70 0.70
C ARG A 124 2.94 7.48 -0.60
N LEU A 125 2.45 6.83 -1.66
CA LEU A 125 2.10 7.50 -2.93
C LEU A 125 1.00 8.56 -2.77
N VAL A 126 -0.06 8.24 -2.02
CA VAL A 126 -1.17 9.17 -1.78
C VAL A 126 -0.71 10.31 -0.89
N GLU A 127 0.13 10.02 0.10
CA GLU A 127 0.74 11.03 0.97
C GLU A 127 1.66 11.98 0.19
N LEU A 128 2.51 11.45 -0.71
CA LEU A 128 3.34 12.27 -1.60
C LEU A 128 2.50 13.19 -2.48
N MET A 129 1.41 12.65 -3.05
CA MET A 129 0.48 13.43 -3.86
C MET A 129 -0.20 14.52 -3.02
N ALA A 130 -0.67 14.20 -1.81
CA ALA A 130 -1.29 15.18 -0.90
C ALA A 130 -0.31 16.29 -0.50
N ARG A 131 0.94 15.96 -0.17
CA ARG A 131 1.99 16.94 0.15
C ARG A 131 2.31 17.83 -1.05
N TRP A 132 2.36 17.25 -2.26
CA TRP A 132 2.56 18.00 -3.49
C TRP A 132 1.39 18.96 -3.74
N LEU A 133 0.15 18.50 -3.58
CA LEU A 133 -1.06 19.30 -3.76
C LEU A 133 -1.11 20.49 -2.78
N GLN A 134 -0.72 20.29 -1.52
CA GLN A 134 -0.59 21.37 -0.54
C GLN A 134 0.49 22.40 -0.92
N LYS A 135 1.64 21.93 -1.43
CA LYS A 135 2.71 22.82 -1.91
C LYS A 135 2.20 23.67 -3.09
N GLU A 136 1.46 23.05 -3.99
CA GLU A 136 0.87 23.71 -5.15
C GLU A 136 -0.20 24.74 -4.74
N GLN A 137 -1.08 24.39 -3.79
CA GLN A 137 -2.09 25.30 -3.24
C GLN A 137 -1.44 26.54 -2.60
N ARG A 138 -0.41 26.36 -1.77
CA ARG A 138 0.34 27.48 -1.17
C ARG A 138 1.00 28.35 -2.22
N ARG A 139 1.54 27.74 -3.28
CA ARG A 139 2.13 28.49 -4.40
C ARG A 139 1.08 29.33 -5.12
N ASN A 140 -0.09 28.77 -5.41
CA ASN A 140 -1.19 29.51 -6.03
C ASN A 140 -1.68 30.66 -5.14
N GLN A 141 -1.73 30.48 -3.83
CA GLN A 141 -2.03 31.57 -2.88
C GLN A 141 -0.98 32.68 -2.94
N GLN A 142 0.31 32.34 -2.94
CA GLN A 142 1.41 33.31 -3.07
C GLN A 142 1.34 34.07 -4.40
N ILE A 143 1.06 33.37 -5.50
CA ILE A 143 0.89 33.98 -6.82
C ILE A 143 -0.32 34.92 -6.82
N SER A 144 -1.44 34.51 -6.24
CA SER A 144 -2.65 35.32 -6.13
C SER A 144 -2.43 36.57 -5.27
N GLU A 145 -1.69 36.45 -4.16
CA GLU A 145 -1.30 37.59 -3.34
C GLU A 145 -0.39 38.55 -4.11
N LEU A 146 0.61 38.05 -4.84
CA LEU A 146 1.47 38.88 -5.69
C LEU A 146 0.67 39.60 -6.78
N LEU A 147 -0.26 38.90 -7.44
CA LEU A 147 -1.20 39.48 -8.41
C LEU A 147 -2.10 40.55 -7.79
N SER A 148 -2.58 40.36 -6.56
CA SER A 148 -3.39 41.37 -5.86
C SER A 148 -2.61 42.62 -5.46
N ARG A 149 -1.28 42.50 -5.31
CA ARG A 149 -0.38 43.63 -5.01
C ARG A 149 0.03 44.40 -6.27
N LEU A 150 -0.13 43.81 -7.46
CA LEU A 150 0.05 44.53 -8.70
C LEU A 150 -1.02 45.64 -8.77
N PRO A 151 -0.63 46.91 -8.80
CA PRO A 151 -1.58 48.01 -8.90
C PRO A 151 -2.41 47.84 -10.17
N ALA A 152 -3.70 48.14 -10.09
CA ALA A 152 -4.59 48.16 -11.25
C ALA A 152 -4.17 49.31 -12.18
N TYR A 153 -3.14 49.08 -12.99
CA TYR A 153 -2.66 49.99 -14.03
C TYR A 153 -3.52 49.85 -15.29
N GLU A 154 -4.84 49.83 -15.15
CA GLU A 154 -5.73 50.03 -16.30
C GLU A 154 -5.69 51.52 -16.66
N GLY A 155 -4.82 51.88 -17.60
CA GLY A 155 -4.85 53.17 -18.31
C GLY A 155 -4.21 54.38 -17.63
N LYS A 156 -3.44 54.23 -16.53
CA LYS A 156 -2.71 55.34 -15.89
C LYS A 156 -1.23 55.36 -16.27
N SER A 157 -0.66 56.56 -16.43
CA SER A 157 0.78 56.73 -16.66
C SER A 157 1.58 56.29 -15.43
N ILE A 158 2.35 55.21 -15.58
CA ILE A 158 3.16 54.62 -14.52
C ILE A 158 4.35 55.53 -14.21
N ASP A 159 4.47 55.99 -12.96
CA ASP A 159 5.61 56.78 -12.48
C ASP A 159 6.91 55.92 -12.41
N LYS A 160 8.08 56.54 -12.29
CA LYS A 160 9.36 55.80 -12.19
C LYS A 160 9.45 54.90 -10.95
N ALA A 161 8.90 55.32 -9.82
CA ALA A 161 8.86 54.52 -8.59
C ALA A 161 7.98 53.27 -8.76
N ASP A 162 6.86 53.43 -9.46
CA ASP A 162 5.89 52.39 -9.79
C ASP A 162 6.45 51.34 -10.77
N ARG A 163 7.35 51.75 -11.68
CA ARG A 163 8.04 50.82 -12.59
C ARG A 163 9.03 49.92 -11.86
N GLU A 164 9.71 50.42 -10.84
CA GLU A 164 10.68 49.63 -10.07
C GLU A 164 9.97 48.60 -9.18
N THR A 165 8.85 48.98 -8.54
CA THR A 165 7.99 48.00 -7.82
C THR A 165 7.44 46.95 -8.77
N LEU A 166 6.95 47.33 -9.95
CA LEU A 166 6.43 46.37 -10.95
C LEU A 166 7.51 45.39 -11.42
N LYS A 167 8.73 45.87 -11.69
CA LYS A 167 9.87 45.00 -12.03
C LYS A 167 10.20 44.04 -10.89
N GLN A 168 10.18 44.51 -9.65
CA GLN A 168 10.48 43.70 -8.47
C GLN A 168 9.44 42.58 -8.31
N THR A 169 8.15 42.90 -8.40
CA THR A 169 7.06 41.91 -8.34
C THR A 169 7.13 40.90 -9.49
N LEU A 170 7.46 41.35 -10.72
CA LEU A 170 7.67 40.45 -11.87
C LEU A 170 8.88 39.52 -11.67
N ASN A 171 9.94 40.00 -11.03
CA ASN A 171 11.14 39.20 -10.76
C ASN A 171 10.86 38.14 -9.67
N GLU A 172 10.09 38.50 -8.64
CA GLU A 172 9.59 37.56 -7.62
C GLU A 172 8.68 36.49 -8.24
N TYR A 173 7.76 36.89 -9.12
CA TYR A 173 6.91 35.95 -9.87
C TYR A 173 7.74 35.01 -10.77
N ARG A 174 8.75 35.55 -11.46
CA ARG A 174 9.66 34.76 -12.28
C ARG A 174 10.43 33.74 -11.45
N GLN A 175 10.95 34.13 -10.28
CA GLN A 175 11.65 33.22 -9.37
C GLN A 175 10.75 32.06 -8.91
N LEU A 176 9.49 32.34 -8.57
CA LEU A 176 8.51 31.31 -8.21
C LEU A 176 8.23 30.32 -9.36
N LEU A 177 8.25 30.78 -10.62
CA LEU A 177 8.09 29.94 -11.80
C LEU A 177 9.36 29.12 -12.14
N THR A 178 10.57 29.64 -11.94
CA THR A 178 11.79 28.87 -12.24
C THR A 178 12.05 27.72 -11.26
N ASN A 179 11.52 27.80 -10.04
CA ASN A 179 11.59 26.70 -9.06
C ASN A 179 10.72 25.47 -9.41
N ILE A 180 10.13 25.42 -10.61
CA ILE A 180 9.33 24.29 -11.12
C ILE A 180 10.20 23.08 -11.52
N HIS A 181 11.52 23.25 -11.72
CA HIS A 181 12.42 22.21 -12.29
C HIS A 181 13.49 21.65 -11.34
N GLY A 182 13.46 22.00 -10.04
CA GLY A 182 14.39 21.48 -9.02
C GLY A 182 13.72 20.50 -8.06
#